data_AF-A0A8J2JAA5-F1
#
_entry.id   AF-A0A8J2JAA5-F1
#
_cell.length_a   1.000
_cell.length_b   1.000
_cell.length_c   1.000
_cell.angle_alpha   90.00
_cell.angle_beta   90.00
_cell.angle_gamma   90.00
#
_symmetry.space_group_name_H-M   'P 1'
#
loop_
_entity.id
_entity.type
_entity.pdbx_description
1 polymer ?
#
loop_
_entity_poly.entity_id
_entity_poly.type
_entity_poly.pdbx_seq_one_letter_code
_entity_poly.pdbx_strand_id
1 'polypeptide(L)' 'ESTSPTPLCSAVSIDSAFALTSAKCLDGFLNDPQSLVYSTKPNIKNYKRFVKVSNIWTPNYEDLTADLAIVKLD' A
#
# COMPACT_ATOMS: atom_id res chain seq x y z
N GLU A 1 16.63 -16.90 -3.71
CA GLU A 1 16.67 -15.66 -4.51
C GLU A 1 15.84 -14.59 -3.83
N SER A 2 16.37 -13.39 -3.61
CA SER A 2 15.56 -12.28 -3.10
C SER A 2 14.90 -11.58 -4.29
N THR A 3 13.69 -11.99 -4.65
CA THR A 3 12.86 -11.26 -5.60
C THR A 3 12.51 -9.92 -4.98
N SER A 4 13.05 -8.84 -5.56
CA SER A 4 12.65 -7.49 -5.18
C SER A 4 11.17 -7.29 -5.53
N PRO A 5 10.37 -6.64 -4.66
CA PRO A 5 8.96 -6.40 -4.94
C PRO A 5 8.76 -5.65 -6.27
N THR A 6 7.81 -6.10 -7.07
CA THR A 6 7.42 -5.41 -8.32
C THR A 6 6.62 -4.15 -7.96
N PRO A 7 6.93 -2.98 -8.56
CA PRO A 7 6.13 -1.78 -8.37
C PRO A 7 4.67 -2.01 -8.81
N LEU A 8 3.72 -1.75 -7.90
CA LEU A 8 2.29 -1.90 -8.15
C LEU A 8 1.63 -0.53 -8.41
N CYS A 9 1.61 0.33 -7.39
CA CYS A 9 1.04 1.67 -7.44
C CYS A 9 1.82 2.66 -6.56
N SER A 10 1.57 3.95 -6.77
CA SER A 10 2.01 5.02 -5.88
C SER A 10 1.06 5.15 -4.69
N ALA A 11 1.61 5.53 -3.53
CA ALA A 11 0.83 5.80 -2.32
C ALA A 11 1.48 6.93 -1.52
N VAL A 12 0.67 7.68 -0.79
CA VAL A 12 1.10 8.82 0.03
C VAL A 12 1.04 8.40 1.50
N SER A 13 2.13 8.56 2.24
CA SER A 13 2.12 8.37 3.69
C SER A 13 1.27 9.47 4.34
N ILE A 14 0.30 9.05 5.17
CA ILE A 14 -0.50 9.95 6.00
C ILE A 14 0.25 10.17 7.32
N ASP A 15 0.75 9.07 7.90
CA ASP A 15 1.64 9.06 9.07
C ASP A 15 2.57 7.82 9.03
N SER A 16 3.18 7.47 10.16
CA SER A 16 4.07 6.31 10.28
C SER A 16 3.38 4.95 10.14
N ALA A 17 2.07 4.88 10.36
CA ALA A 17 1.28 3.65 10.40
C ALA A 17 0.25 3.55 9.26
N PHE A 18 0.03 4.62 8.49
CA PHE A 18 -0.98 4.66 7.44
C PHE A 18 -0.47 5.30 6.15
N ALA A 19 -0.91 4.73 5.03
CA ALA A 19 -0.76 5.32 3.71
C ALA A 19 -2.08 5.31 2.94
N LEU A 20 -2.20 6.26 2.01
CA LEU A 20 -3.35 6.46 1.15
C LEU A 20 -3.00 6.08 -0.30
N THR A 21 -3.91 5.39 -0.98
CA THR A 21 -3.77 4.98 -2.39
C THR A 21 -5.16 4.90 -3.05
N SER A 22 -5.20 4.50 -4.31
CA SER A 22 -6.43 4.16 -5.04
C SER A 22 -6.92 2.76 -4.60
N ALA A 23 -8.24 2.59 -4.44
CA ALA A 23 -8.83 1.29 -4.15
C ALA A 23 -8.62 0.31 -5.30
N LYS A 24 -8.63 0.80 -6.54
CA LYS A 24 -8.40 -0.01 -7.74
C LYS A 24 -7.01 -0.66 -7.76
N CYS A 25 -6.01 -0.02 -7.17
CA CYS A 25 -4.66 -0.58 -7.02
C CYS A 25 -4.62 -1.81 -6.11
N LEU A 26 -5.60 -1.97 -5.21
CA LEU A 26 -5.65 -3.04 -4.22
C LEU A 26 -6.66 -4.13 -4.59
N ASP A 27 -7.25 -4.03 -5.78
CA ASP A 27 -8.15 -5.03 -6.35
C ASP A 27 -7.42 -6.39 -6.43
N GLY A 28 -7.99 -7.42 -5.80
CA GLY A 28 -7.38 -8.74 -5.65
C GLY A 28 -6.48 -8.95 -4.43
N PHE A 29 -6.16 -7.89 -3.66
CA PHE A 29 -5.30 -7.98 -2.46
C PHE A 29 -6.07 -7.85 -1.13
N LEU A 30 -7.38 -7.57 -1.18
CA LEU A 30 -8.20 -7.36 0.01
C LEU A 30 -8.19 -8.56 0.98
N ASN A 31 -8.08 -9.78 0.45
CA ASN A 31 -8.04 -11.01 1.25
C ASN A 31 -6.61 -11.43 1.66
N ASP A 32 -5.58 -10.79 1.10
CA ASP A 32 -4.17 -11.04 1.46
C ASP A 32 -3.33 -9.74 1.44
N PRO A 33 -3.57 -8.82 2.39
CA PRO A 33 -2.81 -7.57 2.48
C PRO A 33 -1.30 -7.79 2.70
N GLN A 34 -0.94 -8.91 3.32
CA GLN A 34 0.44 -9.25 3.71
C GLN A 34 1.34 -9.57 2.51
N SER A 35 0.75 -9.81 1.33
CA SER A 35 1.47 -9.90 0.06
C SER A 35 1.98 -8.55 -0.45
N LEU A 36 1.48 -7.43 0.10
CA LEU A 36 1.86 -6.08 -0.27
C LEU A 36 2.92 -5.49 0.67
N VAL A 37 3.74 -4.62 0.08
CA VAL A 37 4.72 -3.83 0.82
C VAL A 37 4.69 -2.37 0.37
N TYR A 38 4.74 -1.47 1.34
CA TYR A 38 4.91 -0.04 1.12
C TYR A 38 6.40 0.29 1.06
N SER A 39 6.87 0.80 -0.08
CA SER A 39 8.25 1.22 -0.28
C SER A 39 8.41 2.70 0.06
N THR A 40 9.06 3.00 1.18
CA THR A 40 9.52 4.36 1.48
C THR A 40 10.90 4.60 0.89
N LYS A 41 11.15 5.81 0.40
CA LYS A 41 12.50 6.30 0.13
C LYS A 41 12.90 7.24 1.28
N PRO A 42 13.57 6.75 2.34
CA PRO A 42 14.24 7.66 3.28
C PRO A 42 15.19 8.58 2.51
N ASN A 43 15.40 9.81 3.01
CA ASN A 43 16.32 10.81 2.43
C ASN A 43 17.80 10.36 2.33
N ILE A 44 18.09 9.10 2.66
CA ILE A 44 19.37 8.44 2.50
C ILE A 44 19.39 7.85 1.08
N LYS A 45 20.22 8.45 0.20
CA LYS A 45 20.37 8.03 -1.20
C LYS A 45 20.51 6.50 -1.30
N ASN A 46 19.61 5.87 -2.04
CA ASN A 46 19.60 4.45 -2.45
C ASN A 46 19.08 3.40 -1.46
N TYR A 47 18.57 3.77 -0.28
CA TYR A 47 17.88 2.80 0.58
C TYR A 47 16.37 2.86 0.36
N LYS A 48 15.75 1.73 0.00
CA LYS A 48 14.30 1.57 0.07
C LYS A 48 13.99 0.79 1.34
N ARG A 49 13.16 1.36 2.21
CA ARG A 49 12.61 0.60 3.34
C ARG A 49 11.24 0.10 2.93
N PHE A 50 11.08 -1.22 2.96
CA PHE A 50 9.80 -1.88 2.73
C PHE A 50 9.11 -2.12 4.07
N VAL A 51 7.86 -1.69 4.17
CA VAL A 51 7.01 -1.90 5.33
C VAL A 51 5.84 -2.77 4.89
N LYS A 52 5.49 -3.80 5.66
CA LYS A 52 4.37 -4.68 5.30
C LYS A 52 3.05 -3.95 5.44
N VAL A 53 2.09 -4.32 4.60
CA VAL A 53 0.71 -3.89 4.74
C VAL A 53 -0.04 -4.91 5.60
N SER A 54 -0.58 -4.46 6.73
CA SER A 54 -1.33 -5.35 7.64
C SER A 54 -2.83 -5.30 7.50
N ASN A 55 -3.37 -4.21 6.95
CA ASN A 55 -4.81 -4.11 6.69
C ASN A 55 -5.10 -3.13 5.57
N ILE A 56 -6.27 -3.27 4.95
CA ILE A 56 -6.75 -2.40 3.88
C ILE A 56 -8.18 -1.97 4.23
N TRP A 57 -8.44 -0.67 4.14
CA TRP A 57 -9.78 -0.10 4.25
C TRP A 57 -10.14 0.62 2.96
N THR A 58 -11.31 0.28 2.43
CA THR A 58 -11.92 0.96 1.29
C THR A 58 -13.31 1.45 1.72
N PRO A 59 -13.73 2.67 1.33
CA PRO A 59 -15.15 2.99 1.30
C PRO A 59 -15.81 2.06 0.27
N ASN A 60 -17.06 1.69 0.55
CA ASN A 60 -17.84 0.66 -0.12
C ASN A 60 -17.46 0.41 -1.61
N TYR A 61 -16.72 -0.67 -1.88
CA TYR A 61 -16.13 -0.96 -3.21
C TYR A 61 -17.18 -1.13 -4.31
N GLU A 62 -18.42 -1.51 -3.94
CA GLU A 62 -19.53 -1.69 -4.88
C GLU A 62 -20.04 -0.37 -5.47
N ASP A 63 -19.83 0.75 -4.77
CA ASP A 63 -20.09 2.09 -5.27
C ASP A 63 -18.77 2.72 -5.71
N LEU A 64 -18.45 2.60 -7.00
CA LEU A 64 -17.29 3.22 -7.68
C LEU A 64 -17.25 4.76 -7.59
N THR A 65 -18.02 5.37 -6.69
CA THR A 65 -18.03 6.80 -6.41
C THR A 65 -16.76 7.27 -5.67
N ALA A 66 -16.03 6.36 -4.99
CA ALA A 66 -14.79 6.70 -4.30
C ALA A 66 -13.66 5.68 -4.56
N ASP A 67 -12.78 5.99 -5.52
CA ASP A 67 -11.54 5.21 -5.75
C ASP A 67 -10.44 5.61 -4.75
N LEU A 68 -10.65 5.23 -3.48
CA LEU A 68 -9.78 5.60 -2.37
C LEU A 68 -9.58 4.42 -1.43
N ALA A 69 -8.35 4.21 -0.99
CA ALA A 69 -8.04 3.22 0.03
C ALA A 69 -7.02 3.74 1.04
N ILE A 70 -7.18 3.30 2.28
CA ILE A 70 -6.20 3.47 3.35
C ILE A 70 -5.59 2.11 3.64
N VAL A 71 -4.27 2.03 3.73
CA VAL A 71 -3.54 0.83 4.13
C VAL A 71 -2.87 1.04 5.48
N LYS A 72 -2.95 0.02 6.35
CA LYS A 72 -2.19 -0.03 7.60
C LYS A 72 -0.80 -0.59 7.36
N LEU A 73 0.20 0.04 7.96
CA LEU A 73 1.61 -0.33 7.89
C LEU A 73 2.06 -0.92 9.25
N ASP A 74 2.98 -1.88 9.20
CA ASP A 74 3.60 -2.52 10.38
C ASP A 74 4.83 -1.79 10.95
#